data_AF-A0A6J5JLZ2-F1
#
_entry.id   AF-A0A6J5JLZ2-F1
#
_cell.length_a   1.000
_cell.length_b   1.000
_cell.length_c   1.000
_cell.angle_alpha   90.00
_cell.angle_beta   90.00
_cell.angle_gamma   90.00
#
_symmetry.space_group_name_H-M   'P 1'
#
loop_
_entity.id
_entity.type
_entity.pdbx_description
1 polymer ?
#
loop_
_entity_poly.entity_id
_entity_poly.type
_entity_poly.pdbx_seq_one_letter_code
_entity_poly.pdbx_strand_id
1 'polypeptide(L)'
;MNFFQQPFIRGYGRLTWLLTTKAKAHMMSTDYFTELELFGNLPRWLRELTTKIENHAELRIEAVLKDQKGMTREFGKGKARIQLPVGGPPRHNVSVYDELLHLERYFVDGVPKLVCDDEHEFEGDADARLPQLFARLDKQIEYLFIVPRELARYQGARRYWEERIGALLNEPMLPDDGALIAWAFVHRVLRGERR
;
A
#
# COMPACT_ATOMS: atom_id res chain seq x y z
N MET A 1 -17.18 76.05 -36.29
CA MET A 1 -16.20 75.62 -35.26
C MET A 1 -15.81 74.19 -35.63
N ASN A 2 -14.69 73.96 -36.35
CA ASN A 2 -13.30 73.81 -35.86
C ASN A 2 -13.17 72.65 -34.85
N PHE A 3 -12.22 71.71 -34.85
CA PHE A 3 -11.05 71.33 -35.68
C PHE A 3 -10.61 69.91 -35.20
N PHE A 4 -9.69 69.28 -35.93
CA PHE A 4 -8.94 68.03 -35.64
C PHE A 4 -8.45 67.82 -34.19
N GLN A 5 -8.29 66.54 -33.75
CA GLN A 5 -7.01 65.88 -33.37
C GLN A 5 -7.18 64.51 -32.64
N GLN A 6 -6.43 63.49 -33.09
CA GLN A 6 -5.97 62.29 -32.35
C GLN A 6 -4.78 62.64 -31.40
N PRO A 7 -4.22 61.79 -30.48
CA PRO A 7 -4.04 60.32 -30.54
C PRO A 7 -4.02 59.48 -29.20
N PHE A 8 -3.84 58.15 -29.34
CA PHE A 8 -3.09 57.13 -28.53
C PHE A 8 -3.04 57.25 -26.97
N ILE A 9 -3.24 56.21 -26.12
CA ILE A 9 -2.38 55.04 -25.85
C ILE A 9 -3.13 53.98 -24.97
N ARG A 10 -2.88 52.70 -25.29
CA ARG A 10 -2.89 51.42 -24.52
C ARG A 10 -3.42 51.37 -23.07
N GLY A 11 -4.18 50.32 -22.78
CA GLY A 11 -4.31 49.72 -21.45
C GLY A 11 -5.19 48.48 -21.43
N TYR A 12 -4.58 47.29 -21.44
CA TYR A 12 -5.24 45.99 -21.27
C TYR A 12 -5.89 45.87 -19.89
N GLY A 13 -7.09 45.28 -19.81
CA GLY A 13 -7.70 44.89 -18.55
C GLY A 13 -9.16 44.44 -18.68
N ARG A 14 -9.43 43.31 -19.32
CA ARG A 14 -10.71 42.60 -19.16
C ARG A 14 -10.51 41.40 -18.24
N LEU A 15 -10.79 41.63 -16.95
CA LEU A 15 -11.24 40.58 -16.04
C LEU A 15 -12.67 40.21 -16.45
N THR A 16 -12.85 39.00 -16.96
CA THR A 16 -14.12 38.29 -16.89
C THR A 16 -13.81 36.88 -16.43
N TRP A 17 -13.87 36.71 -15.10
CA TRP A 17 -14.01 35.40 -14.47
C TRP A 17 -15.45 34.96 -14.67
N LEU A 18 -15.66 33.92 -15.48
CA LEU A 18 -16.79 32.99 -15.37
C LEU A 18 -16.52 31.78 -16.28
N LEU A 19 -16.12 30.70 -15.63
CA LEU A 19 -16.45 29.31 -15.92
C LEU A 19 -16.45 28.88 -17.39
N THR A 20 -15.39 28.17 -17.78
CA THR A 20 -15.53 27.06 -18.72
C THR A 20 -14.67 25.91 -18.22
N THR A 21 -15.31 25.03 -17.45
CA THR A 21 -15.20 23.58 -17.56
C THR A 21 -14.13 23.09 -18.56
N LYS A 22 -12.88 23.03 -18.10
CA LYS A 22 -11.92 22.04 -18.60
C LYS A 22 -11.82 20.96 -17.54
N ALA A 23 -12.80 20.04 -17.62
CA ALA A 23 -12.52 18.63 -17.43
C ALA A 23 -11.37 18.26 -18.37
N LYS A 24 -10.14 18.48 -17.91
CA LYS A 24 -8.95 17.97 -18.56
C LYS A 24 -8.74 16.61 -17.94
N ALA A 25 -9.07 15.59 -18.72
CA ALA A 25 -8.55 14.24 -18.56
C ALA A 25 -7.07 14.34 -18.18
N HIS A 26 -6.76 14.14 -16.90
CA HIS A 26 -5.45 13.70 -16.49
C HIS A 26 -5.36 12.28 -17.05
N MET A 27 -4.69 12.11 -18.19
CA MET A 27 -3.92 10.90 -18.38
C MET A 27 -3.02 10.83 -17.15
N MET A 28 -3.39 10.01 -16.19
CA MET A 28 -2.55 9.75 -15.03
C MET A 28 -1.30 9.10 -15.58
N SER A 29 -0.19 9.85 -15.56
CA SER A 29 1.13 9.25 -15.65
C SER A 29 1.17 8.19 -14.56
N THR A 30 1.25 6.91 -14.93
CA THR A 30 1.50 5.86 -13.96
C THR A 30 2.95 6.01 -13.56
N ASP A 31 3.18 6.59 -12.38
CA ASP A 31 4.50 6.66 -11.80
C ASP A 31 4.88 5.29 -11.25
N TYR A 32 6.10 4.86 -11.51
CA TYR A 32 6.60 3.58 -10.99
C TYR A 32 7.40 3.79 -9.71
N PHE A 33 7.31 2.85 -8.78
CA PHE A 33 8.00 2.93 -7.50
C PHE A 33 9.52 3.11 -7.67
N THR A 34 10.11 2.45 -8.66
CA THR A 34 11.54 2.55 -9.01
C THR A 34 11.98 3.89 -9.61
N GLU A 35 11.04 4.73 -10.04
CA GLU A 35 11.30 6.04 -10.65
C GLU A 35 11.17 7.19 -9.64
N LEU A 36 10.69 6.92 -8.43
CA LEU A 36 10.55 7.93 -7.39
C LEU A 36 11.92 8.32 -6.82
N GLU A 37 12.09 9.61 -6.49
CA GLU A 37 13.28 10.10 -5.78
C GLU A 37 13.49 9.34 -4.44
N LEU A 38 12.39 8.98 -3.79
CA LEU A 38 12.42 8.12 -2.60
C LEU A 38 13.21 6.82 -2.85
N PHE A 39 12.98 6.15 -3.98
CA PHE A 39 13.60 4.87 -4.29
C PHE A 39 15.11 4.99 -4.37
N GLY A 40 15.61 6.07 -5.00
CA GLY A 40 17.04 6.40 -5.02
C GLY A 40 17.65 6.51 -3.62
N ASN A 41 16.86 6.98 -2.64
CA ASN A 41 17.30 7.14 -1.25
C ASN A 41 17.13 5.89 -0.38
N LEU A 42 16.48 4.83 -0.87
CA LEU A 42 16.33 3.59 -0.10
C LEU A 42 17.69 2.90 0.11
N PRO A 43 17.88 2.19 1.23
CA PRO A 43 18.99 1.25 1.37
C PRO A 43 19.09 0.28 0.20
N ARG A 44 20.32 -0.08 -0.20
CA ARG A 44 20.60 -0.99 -1.31
C ARG A 44 19.76 -2.27 -1.29
N TRP A 45 19.64 -2.89 -0.12
CA TRP A 45 18.90 -4.15 0.05
C TRP A 45 17.39 -4.02 -0.21
N LEU A 46 16.78 -2.85 0.05
CA LEU A 46 15.38 -2.61 -0.29
C LEU A 46 15.19 -2.46 -1.78
N ARG A 47 16.12 -1.75 -2.45
CA ARG A 47 16.12 -1.66 -3.91
C ARG A 47 16.30 -3.04 -4.56
N GLU A 48 17.22 -3.84 -4.04
CA GLU A 48 17.43 -5.22 -4.51
C GLU A 48 16.19 -6.09 -4.32
N LEU A 49 15.48 -5.95 -3.19
CA LEU A 49 14.20 -6.62 -2.96
C LEU A 49 13.13 -6.18 -3.97
N THR A 50 12.99 -4.88 -4.22
CA THR A 50 12.08 -4.36 -5.26
C THR A 50 12.40 -4.96 -6.62
N THR A 51 13.66 -4.92 -7.05
CA THR A 51 14.09 -5.48 -8.34
C THR A 51 13.84 -7.00 -8.41
N LYS A 52 14.07 -7.74 -7.32
CA LYS A 52 13.76 -9.17 -7.25
C LYS A 52 12.27 -9.42 -7.51
N ILE A 53 11.39 -8.67 -6.83
CA ILE A 53 9.94 -8.79 -6.97
C ILE A 53 9.52 -8.46 -8.40
N GLU A 54 9.95 -7.32 -8.95
CA GLU A 54 9.57 -6.90 -10.31
C GLU A 54 10.02 -7.90 -11.37
N ASN A 55 11.25 -8.42 -11.26
CA ASN A 55 11.78 -9.40 -12.20
C ASN A 55 11.04 -10.74 -12.13
N HIS A 56 10.70 -11.21 -10.92
CA HIS A 56 10.00 -12.49 -10.77
C HIS A 56 8.54 -12.40 -11.18
N ALA A 57 7.89 -11.26 -10.89
CA ALA A 57 6.51 -11.00 -11.26
C ALA A 57 6.34 -10.68 -12.75
N GLU A 58 7.44 -10.39 -13.47
CA GLU A 58 7.45 -9.82 -14.83
C GLU A 58 6.57 -8.55 -14.92
N LEU A 59 6.55 -7.76 -13.84
CA LEU A 59 5.68 -6.59 -13.66
C LEU A 59 6.44 -5.49 -12.94
N ARG A 60 6.08 -4.24 -13.22
CA ARG A 60 6.59 -3.09 -12.47
C ARG A 60 5.66 -2.75 -11.31
N ILE A 61 6.22 -2.27 -10.21
CA ILE A 61 5.42 -1.81 -9.06
C ILE A 61 4.99 -0.37 -9.32
N GLU A 62 3.69 -0.17 -9.45
CA GLU A 62 3.09 1.16 -9.58
C GLU A 62 3.14 1.92 -8.23
N ALA A 63 3.34 3.23 -8.29
CA ALA A 63 3.22 4.11 -7.13
C ALA A 63 2.03 5.04 -7.30
N VAL A 64 1.11 5.03 -6.34
CA VAL A 64 -0.08 5.89 -6.37
C VAL A 64 -0.16 6.73 -5.12
N LEU A 65 -0.22 8.06 -5.28
CA LEU A 65 -0.45 8.97 -4.16
C LEU A 65 -1.92 8.91 -3.73
N LYS A 66 -2.16 8.73 -2.43
CA LYS A 66 -3.49 8.71 -1.80
C LYS A 66 -3.53 9.59 -0.56
N ASP A 67 -4.70 10.17 -0.31
CA ASP A 67 -4.99 10.93 0.91
C ASP A 67 -5.23 9.97 2.09
N GLN A 68 -4.15 9.40 2.60
CA GLN A 68 -4.15 8.47 3.72
C GLN A 68 -2.92 8.67 4.60
N LYS A 69 -3.00 8.29 5.89
CA LYS A 69 -1.92 8.53 6.86
C LYS A 69 -0.70 7.61 6.71
N GLY A 70 -0.82 6.49 5.99
CA GLY A 70 0.21 5.46 5.91
C GLY A 70 0.43 4.94 4.50
N MET A 71 1.40 4.03 4.36
CA MET A 71 1.53 3.24 3.14
C MET A 71 0.50 2.11 3.16
N THR A 72 0.02 1.74 1.98
CA THR A 72 -0.77 0.53 1.77
C THR A 72 -0.38 -0.05 0.42
N ARG A 73 -0.98 -1.18 0.07
CA ARG A 73 -0.71 -1.94 -1.15
C ARG A 73 -1.97 -2.46 -1.78
N GLU A 74 -1.89 -2.66 -3.08
CA GLU A 74 -2.92 -3.26 -3.90
C GLU A 74 -2.21 -4.16 -4.91
N PHE A 75 -2.50 -5.46 -4.87
CA PHE A 75 -1.77 -6.44 -5.67
C PHE A 75 -2.62 -7.66 -5.98
N GLY A 76 -2.35 -8.28 -7.12
CA GLY A 76 -3.23 -9.23 -7.75
C GLY A 76 -2.69 -9.80 -9.05
N LYS A 77 -3.55 -10.51 -9.78
CA LYS A 77 -3.21 -11.02 -11.12
C LYS A 77 -2.85 -9.86 -12.06
N GLY A 78 -1.57 -9.77 -12.42
CA GLY A 78 -1.08 -8.74 -13.35
C GLY A 78 -0.94 -7.34 -12.74
N LYS A 79 -1.06 -7.17 -11.42
CA LYS A 79 -1.09 -5.85 -10.77
C LYS A 79 -0.26 -5.83 -9.50
N ALA A 80 0.67 -4.89 -9.40
CA ALA A 80 1.43 -4.61 -8.18
C ALA A 80 1.49 -3.10 -7.97
N ARG A 81 0.92 -2.61 -6.87
CA ARG A 81 0.84 -1.18 -6.58
C ARG A 81 1.09 -0.90 -5.10
N ILE A 82 1.94 0.08 -4.84
CA ILE A 82 2.15 0.68 -3.53
C ILE A 82 1.45 2.03 -3.50
N GLN A 83 0.60 2.23 -2.49
CA GLN A 83 -0.11 3.47 -2.26
C GLN A 83 0.64 4.28 -1.20
N LEU A 84 1.02 5.49 -1.58
CA LEU A 84 1.84 6.41 -0.79
C LEU A 84 0.96 7.56 -0.28
N PRO A 85 1.19 8.09 0.93
CA PRO A 85 0.56 9.33 1.37
C PRO A 85 0.86 10.48 0.39
N VAL A 86 -0.08 11.42 0.19
CA VAL A 86 0.16 12.66 -0.59
C VAL A 86 1.36 13.45 -0.07
N GLY A 87 1.61 13.42 1.24
CA GLY A 87 2.79 14.02 1.87
C GLY A 87 4.12 13.29 1.59
N GLY A 88 4.09 12.28 0.73
CA GLY A 88 5.16 11.30 0.55
C GLY A 88 5.09 10.19 1.59
N PRO A 89 5.76 9.05 1.34
CA PRO A 89 5.83 7.98 2.31
C PRO A 89 6.46 8.44 3.62
N PRO A 90 6.11 7.80 4.75
CA PRO A 90 6.95 7.89 5.93
C PRO A 90 8.38 7.55 5.48
N ARG A 91 9.36 8.40 5.80
CA ARG A 91 10.80 8.17 5.46
C ARG A 91 11.40 6.97 6.22
N HIS A 92 10.58 5.98 6.56
CA HIS A 92 10.88 4.87 7.42
C HIS A 92 10.99 3.59 6.59
N ASN A 93 12.22 3.09 6.48
CA ASN A 93 12.55 1.88 5.72
C ASN A 93 11.71 0.66 6.13
N VAL A 94 11.24 0.59 7.39
CA VAL A 94 10.39 -0.51 7.86
C VAL A 94 9.04 -0.53 7.14
N SER A 95 8.43 0.64 6.90
CA SER A 95 7.12 0.70 6.23
C SER A 95 7.24 0.27 4.76
N VAL A 96 8.29 0.71 4.06
CA VAL A 96 8.57 0.24 2.71
C VAL A 96 8.86 -1.26 2.70
N TYR A 97 9.62 -1.74 3.69
CA TYR A 97 9.94 -3.14 3.80
C TYR A 97 8.70 -4.01 4.00
N ASP A 98 7.81 -3.62 4.91
CA ASP A 98 6.55 -4.32 5.20
C ASP A 98 5.72 -4.47 3.92
N GLU A 99 5.53 -3.38 3.16
CA GLU A 99 4.78 -3.42 1.90
C GLU A 99 5.46 -4.30 0.83
N LEU A 100 6.80 -4.28 0.74
CA LEU A 100 7.52 -5.17 -0.17
C LEU A 100 7.45 -6.64 0.26
N LEU A 101 7.36 -6.94 1.55
CA LEU A 101 7.16 -8.31 2.04
C LEU A 101 5.78 -8.85 1.66
N HIS A 102 4.73 -8.01 1.64
CA HIS A 102 3.42 -8.40 1.11
C HIS A 102 3.51 -8.80 -0.38
N LEU A 103 4.23 -8.02 -1.18
CA LEU A 103 4.43 -8.33 -2.60
C LEU A 103 5.31 -9.56 -2.81
N GLU A 104 6.39 -9.71 -2.03
CA GLU A 104 7.26 -10.89 -2.08
C GLU A 104 6.50 -12.17 -1.75
N ARG A 105 5.68 -12.18 -0.69
CA ARG A 105 4.81 -13.30 -0.31
C ARG A 105 4.00 -13.81 -1.51
N TYR A 106 3.41 -12.89 -2.27
CA TYR A 106 2.49 -13.24 -3.35
C TYR A 106 3.21 -13.59 -4.65
N PHE A 107 4.08 -12.69 -5.12
CA PHE A 107 4.71 -12.85 -6.44
C PHE A 107 5.88 -13.81 -6.43
N VAL A 108 6.64 -13.88 -5.33
CA VAL A 108 7.88 -14.67 -5.26
C VAL A 108 7.65 -15.99 -4.53
N ASP A 109 7.05 -15.94 -3.33
CA ASP A 109 6.84 -17.15 -2.54
C ASP A 109 5.62 -17.97 -3.03
N GLY A 110 4.82 -17.40 -3.93
CA GLY A 110 3.64 -18.05 -4.50
C GLY A 110 2.51 -18.29 -3.48
N VAL A 111 2.51 -17.57 -2.36
CA VAL A 111 1.47 -17.68 -1.33
C VAL A 111 0.31 -16.75 -1.70
N PRO A 112 -0.84 -17.30 -2.13
CA PRO A 112 -1.96 -16.48 -2.58
C PRO A 112 -2.59 -15.72 -1.41
N LYS A 113 -3.32 -14.65 -1.75
CA LYS A 113 -4.31 -14.06 -0.84
C LYS A 113 -5.53 -14.96 -0.77
N LEU A 114 -6.22 -14.98 0.36
CA LEU A 114 -7.51 -15.69 0.48
C LEU A 114 -8.69 -14.97 -0.20
N VAL A 115 -8.57 -13.69 -0.49
CA VAL A 115 -9.56 -12.93 -1.27
C VAL A 115 -8.94 -12.68 -2.64
N CYS A 116 -9.52 -13.25 -3.69
CA CYS A 116 -9.13 -12.95 -5.06
C CYS A 116 -9.61 -11.55 -5.44
N ASP A 117 -8.90 -10.94 -6.39
CA ASP A 117 -9.31 -9.67 -7.00
C ASP A 117 -10.38 -9.85 -8.09
N ASP A 118 -11.09 -10.98 -8.11
CA ASP A 118 -12.21 -11.16 -9.03
C ASP A 118 -13.44 -10.47 -8.45
N GLU A 119 -13.96 -9.48 -9.19
CA GLU A 119 -15.15 -8.72 -8.82
C GLU A 119 -16.38 -9.62 -8.58
N HIS A 120 -16.35 -10.86 -9.08
CA HIS A 120 -17.45 -11.83 -9.00
C HIS A 120 -17.17 -13.00 -8.05
N GLU A 121 -16.06 -13.04 -7.30
CA GLU A 121 -15.65 -14.23 -6.52
C GLU A 121 -16.73 -14.70 -5.53
N PHE A 122 -17.46 -13.75 -4.94
CA PHE A 122 -18.53 -14.02 -3.97
C PHE A 122 -19.92 -13.66 -4.50
N GLU A 123 -20.05 -13.42 -5.82
CA GLU A 123 -21.36 -13.16 -6.42
C GLU A 123 -22.22 -14.43 -6.39
N GLY A 124 -23.27 -14.40 -5.58
CA GLY A 124 -24.20 -15.53 -5.40
C GLY A 124 -24.03 -16.28 -4.08
N ASP A 125 -23.06 -15.88 -3.23
CA ASP A 125 -22.96 -16.42 -1.88
C ASP A 125 -24.12 -15.94 -0.99
N ALA A 126 -24.65 -16.88 -0.20
CA ALA A 126 -25.76 -16.59 0.72
C ALA A 126 -25.35 -15.71 1.91
N ASP A 127 -24.06 -15.68 2.26
CA ASP A 127 -23.52 -14.87 3.34
C ASP A 127 -22.68 -13.71 2.80
N ALA A 128 -23.29 -12.52 2.77
CA ALA A 128 -22.65 -11.28 2.33
C ALA A 128 -21.43 -10.87 3.18
N ARG A 129 -21.16 -11.55 4.30
CA ARG A 129 -20.00 -11.29 5.18
C ARG A 129 -18.75 -12.06 4.77
N LEU A 130 -18.87 -13.06 3.89
CA LEU A 130 -17.76 -13.93 3.48
C LEU A 130 -16.52 -13.15 3.01
N PRO A 131 -16.63 -12.12 2.13
CA PRO A 131 -15.47 -11.34 1.72
C PRO A 131 -14.72 -10.71 2.90
N GLN A 132 -15.44 -10.16 3.88
CA GLN A 132 -14.81 -9.54 5.04
C GLN A 132 -14.17 -10.57 5.98
N LEU A 133 -14.76 -11.76 6.10
CA LEU A 133 -14.19 -12.86 6.88
C LEU A 133 -12.89 -13.37 6.26
N PHE A 134 -12.87 -13.63 4.95
CA PHE A 134 -11.66 -14.04 4.25
C PHE A 134 -10.58 -12.95 4.25
N ALA A 135 -10.96 -11.67 4.11
CA ALA A 135 -10.01 -10.56 4.21
C ALA A 135 -9.38 -10.48 5.61
N ARG A 136 -10.18 -10.69 6.67
CA ARG A 136 -9.70 -10.74 8.06
C ARG A 136 -8.74 -11.91 8.27
N LEU A 137 -9.09 -13.09 7.77
CA LEU A 137 -8.26 -14.29 7.89
C LEU A 137 -6.96 -14.16 7.09
N ASP A 138 -6.99 -13.64 5.86
CA ASP A 138 -5.78 -13.41 5.06
C ASP A 138 -4.82 -12.49 5.79
N LYS A 139 -5.31 -11.39 6.34
CA LYS A 139 -4.51 -10.45 7.14
C LYS A 139 -3.86 -11.11 8.36
N GLN A 140 -4.55 -12.05 9.00
CA GLN A 140 -3.98 -12.79 10.14
C GLN A 140 -2.90 -13.78 9.68
N ILE A 141 -3.12 -14.46 8.55
CA ILE A 141 -2.15 -15.36 7.95
C ILE A 141 -0.92 -14.60 7.45
N GLU A 142 -1.09 -13.42 6.84
CA GLU A 142 0.00 -12.52 6.43
C GLU A 142 1.03 -12.33 7.54
N TYR A 143 0.56 -12.10 8.77
CA TYR A 143 1.44 -11.89 9.92
C TYR A 143 2.35 -13.10 10.23
N LEU A 144 1.91 -14.32 9.92
CA LEU A 144 2.74 -15.52 10.13
C LEU A 144 3.93 -15.60 9.16
N PHE A 145 3.87 -14.93 8.01
CA PHE A 145 4.92 -14.93 6.99
C PHE A 145 5.78 -13.67 7.03
N ILE A 146 5.14 -12.52 7.23
CA ILE A 146 5.78 -11.21 7.13
C ILE A 146 6.55 -10.89 8.41
N VAL A 147 5.92 -11.08 9.59
CA VAL A 147 6.52 -10.64 10.84
C VAL A 147 7.83 -11.36 11.20
N PRO A 148 8.01 -12.68 10.98
CA PRO A 148 9.33 -13.30 11.17
C PRO A 148 10.45 -12.60 10.39
N ARG A 149 10.19 -12.20 9.14
CA ARG A 149 11.17 -11.50 8.30
C ARG A 149 11.39 -10.08 8.80
N GLU A 150 10.31 -9.41 9.23
CA GLU A 150 10.40 -8.10 9.86
C GLU A 150 11.25 -8.13 11.12
N LEU A 151 11.02 -9.07 12.05
CA LEU A 151 11.75 -9.20 13.31
C LEU A 151 13.21 -9.59 13.14
N ALA A 152 13.51 -10.46 12.16
CA ALA A 152 14.88 -10.78 11.78
C ALA A 152 15.69 -9.55 11.36
N ARG A 153 15.01 -8.53 10.79
CA ARG A 153 15.63 -7.27 10.34
C ARG A 153 15.56 -6.16 11.39
N TYR A 154 14.43 -6.05 12.08
CA TYR A 154 14.03 -4.96 12.95
C TYR A 154 13.59 -5.52 14.30
N GLN A 155 14.56 -5.99 15.09
CA GLN A 155 14.31 -6.56 16.41
C GLN A 155 13.53 -5.63 17.35
N GLY A 156 13.66 -4.31 17.17
CA GLY A 156 12.89 -3.31 17.92
C GLY A 156 11.37 -3.36 17.70
N ALA A 157 10.88 -3.99 16.62
CA ALA A 157 9.46 -4.19 16.36
C ALA A 157 8.84 -5.30 17.23
N ARG A 158 9.65 -6.13 17.91
CA ARG A 158 9.17 -7.24 18.73
C ARG A 158 8.14 -6.81 19.77
N ARG A 159 8.44 -5.73 20.52
CA ARG A 159 7.54 -5.24 21.56
C ARG A 159 6.18 -4.81 21.00
N TYR A 160 6.17 -4.15 19.84
CA TYR A 160 4.94 -3.76 19.16
C TYR A 160 4.08 -4.97 18.83
N TRP A 161 4.67 -6.03 18.27
CA TRP A 161 3.97 -7.25 17.93
C TRP A 161 3.50 -8.04 19.15
N GLU A 162 4.30 -8.09 20.22
CA GLU A 162 3.90 -8.67 21.51
C GLU A 162 2.69 -7.94 22.11
N GLU A 163 2.70 -6.61 22.12
CA GLU A 163 1.57 -5.80 22.59
C GLU A 163 0.33 -5.98 21.71
N ARG A 164 0.49 -6.00 20.39
CA ARG A 164 -0.61 -6.17 19.43
C ARG A 164 -1.29 -7.54 19.55
N ILE A 165 -0.50 -8.61 19.65
CA ILE A 165 -1.04 -9.98 19.80
C ILE A 165 -1.58 -10.19 21.21
N GLY A 166 -0.95 -9.61 22.23
CA GLY A 166 -1.49 -9.59 23.59
C GLY A 166 -2.87 -8.93 23.65
N ALA A 167 -3.07 -7.82 22.96
CA ALA A 167 -4.37 -7.17 22.85
C ALA A 167 -5.41 -8.08 22.17
N LEU A 168 -5.04 -8.73 21.05
CA LEU A 168 -5.92 -9.68 20.36
C LEU A 168 -6.33 -10.86 21.25
N LEU A 169 -5.40 -11.42 22.01
CA LEU A 169 -5.68 -12.53 22.95
C LEU A 169 -6.57 -12.11 24.13
N ASN A 170 -6.65 -10.81 24.43
CA ASN A 170 -7.52 -10.25 25.45
C ASN A 170 -8.90 -9.85 24.90
N GLU A 171 -9.17 -10.01 23.59
CA GLU A 171 -10.48 -9.72 23.01
C GLU A 171 -11.54 -10.71 23.56
N PRO A 172 -12.60 -10.21 24.22
CA PRO A 172 -13.70 -11.07 24.65
C PRO A 172 -14.36 -11.71 23.43
N MET A 173 -14.63 -13.01 23.49
CA MET A 173 -15.22 -13.78 22.38
C MET A 173 -14.34 -13.77 21.11
N LEU A 174 -13.00 -13.83 21.27
CA LEU A 174 -12.09 -14.06 20.15
C LEU A 174 -12.54 -15.32 19.38
N PRO A 175 -12.86 -15.22 18.09
CA PRO A 175 -13.30 -16.38 17.31
C PRO A 175 -12.20 -17.45 17.21
N ASP A 176 -12.60 -18.73 17.05
CA ASP A 176 -11.68 -19.88 17.09
C ASP A 176 -10.54 -19.79 16.06
N ASP A 177 -10.81 -19.26 14.87
CA ASP A 177 -9.81 -19.01 13.83
C ASP A 177 -8.79 -17.95 14.29
N GLY A 178 -9.25 -16.85 14.88
CA GLY A 178 -8.40 -15.82 15.48
C GLY A 178 -7.54 -16.37 16.62
N ALA A 179 -8.10 -17.23 17.47
CA ALA A 179 -7.37 -17.88 18.55
C ALA A 179 -6.29 -18.84 18.03
N LEU A 180 -6.61 -19.64 17.00
CA LEU A 180 -5.67 -20.56 16.36
C LEU A 180 -4.49 -19.81 15.73
N ILE A 181 -4.76 -18.72 14.99
CA ILE A 181 -3.71 -17.92 14.37
C ILE A 181 -2.87 -17.20 15.43
N ALA A 182 -3.49 -16.62 16.46
CA ALA A 182 -2.76 -15.99 17.55
C ALA A 182 -1.84 -16.99 18.27
N TRP A 183 -2.31 -18.21 18.52
CA TRP A 183 -1.50 -19.29 19.07
C TRP A 183 -0.31 -19.62 18.15
N ALA A 184 -0.57 -19.82 16.86
CA ALA A 184 0.49 -20.10 15.88
C ALA A 184 1.53 -18.97 15.83
N PHE A 185 1.07 -17.72 15.88
CA PHE A 185 1.94 -16.55 15.89
C PHE A 185 2.83 -16.52 17.13
N VAL A 186 2.27 -16.69 18.33
CA VAL A 186 3.05 -16.72 19.58
C VAL A 186 4.11 -17.82 19.54
N HIS A 187 3.73 -19.01 19.10
CA HIS A 187 4.60 -20.18 19.16
C HIS A 187 5.64 -20.25 18.04
N ARG A 188 5.31 -19.80 16.83
CA ARG A 188 6.21 -19.88 15.67
C ARG A 188 6.98 -18.60 15.41
N VAL A 189 6.37 -17.44 15.62
CA VAL A 189 6.98 -16.13 15.34
C VAL A 189 7.70 -15.63 16.59
N LEU A 190 6.98 -15.41 17.70
CA LEU A 190 7.57 -14.77 18.88
C LEU A 190 8.52 -15.68 19.65
N ARG A 191 8.23 -16.99 19.74
CA ARG A 191 9.07 -17.97 20.45
C ARG A 191 10.14 -18.63 19.57
N GLY A 192 9.95 -18.66 18.24
CA GLY A 192 10.80 -19.39 17.29
C GLY A 192 12.19 -18.80 17.08
N GLU A 193 12.38 -17.50 17.32
CA GLU A 193 13.68 -16.80 17.13
C GLU A 193 14.69 -17.02 18.27
N ARG A 194 14.38 -17.87 19.25
CA ARG A 194 15.33 -18.27 20.32
C ARG A 194 16.14 -19.53 19.98
N ARG A 195 16.38 -19.81 18.70
CA ARG A 195 17.20 -20.94 18.24
C ARG A 195 18.36 -20.48 17.39
#